data_AF-C3YRK9-F1
#
_entry.id   AF-C3YRK9-F1
#
_cell.length_a   1.000
_cell.length_b   1.000
_cell.length_c   1.000
_cell.angle_alpha   90.00
_cell.angle_beta   90.00
_cell.angle_gamma   90.00
#
_symmetry.space_group_name_H-M   'P 1'
#
loop_
_entity.id
_entity.type
_entity.pdbx_description
1 polymer ?
#
loop_
_entity_poly.entity_id
_entity_poly.type
_entity_poly.pdbx_seq_one_letter_code
_entity_poly.pdbx_strand_id
1 'polypeptide(L)'
;METDEKKEAAEGEEKKEETKEEEKEKETSEKKGEIRKPKEEEDKEKEEKRGFKFNIADGGFTELHTLWQNEQRALQPSRENAIWHRKHDYWLLAGIVRHGYGRWQDIQNDISYAIINEPFKGDMGKGNYLEIKNKFLARRFKLLEQALVIEEQLRRAAYLNLTQDPNHPSMALNTRFAEVECLAESHQHLSKESLAGNKPANAVLHKVLNQLEELLSDMKADVSRLPATLSRVPPVAARLQMSERSILSRLATR
;
A
#
# COMPACT_ATOMS: atom_id res chain seq x y z
N MET A 1 11.67 -9.15 85.64
CA MET A 1 10.52 -8.87 84.75
C MET A 1 10.78 -9.67 83.49
N GLU A 2 10.48 -10.98 83.55
CA GLU A 2 9.16 -11.55 83.20
C GLU A 2 9.00 -11.52 81.67
N THR A 3 9.33 -12.62 80.98
CA THR A 3 8.45 -13.77 80.61
C THR A 3 7.45 -13.37 79.50
N ASP A 4 7.06 -14.15 78.49
CA ASP A 4 7.16 -15.59 78.23
C ASP A 4 6.76 -15.89 76.76
N GLU A 5 7.24 -17.05 76.26
CA GLU A 5 6.57 -18.10 75.45
C GLU A 5 5.95 -17.85 74.05
N LYS A 6 6.37 -18.59 72.98
CA LYS A 6 6.07 -20.00 72.54
C LYS A 6 4.62 -20.14 71.99
N LYS A 7 4.25 -20.97 71.00
CA LYS A 7 4.81 -22.20 70.38
C LYS A 7 3.95 -22.62 69.16
N GLU A 8 4.55 -23.46 68.30
CA GLU A 8 4.03 -24.63 67.52
C GLU A 8 2.87 -24.45 66.52
N ALA A 9 2.96 -24.84 65.23
CA ALA A 9 3.36 -26.08 64.53
C ALA A 9 2.31 -27.21 64.58
N ALA A 10 1.80 -27.62 63.41
CA ALA A 10 1.36 -29.00 63.11
C ALA A 10 1.10 -29.19 61.60
N GLU A 11 1.83 -30.14 61.01
CA GLU A 11 1.54 -30.82 59.75
C GLU A 11 0.36 -31.79 59.89
N GLY A 12 -0.23 -32.20 58.75
CA GLY A 12 -1.10 -33.38 58.68
C GLY A 12 -1.85 -33.51 57.36
N GLU A 13 -1.26 -34.22 56.40
CA GLU A 13 -1.99 -34.92 55.33
C GLU A 13 -2.86 -36.03 55.93
N GLU A 14 -4.12 -36.18 55.49
CA GLU A 14 -4.66 -37.49 55.09
C GLU A 14 -6.02 -37.37 54.37
N LYS A 15 -6.21 -38.31 53.44
CA LYS A 15 -7.31 -38.53 52.48
C LYS A 15 -8.70 -38.67 53.12
N LYS A 16 -9.75 -38.22 52.39
CA LYS A 16 -10.88 -39.09 52.00
C LYS A 16 -11.88 -38.43 51.04
N GLU A 17 -12.08 -39.15 49.92
CA GLU A 17 -13.37 -39.56 49.32
C GLU A 17 -14.43 -38.47 49.10
N GLU A 18 -14.63 -38.07 47.84
CA GLU A 18 -15.51 -38.71 46.85
C GLU A 18 -16.98 -38.35 47.04
N THR A 19 -17.60 -38.02 45.90
CA THR A 19 -19.04 -37.99 45.62
C THR A 19 -19.82 -36.89 46.33
N LYS A 20 -20.72 -36.15 45.68
CA LYS A 20 -21.54 -36.46 44.51
C LYS A 20 -22.28 -35.19 44.11
N GLU A 21 -22.55 -35.10 42.80
CA GLU A 21 -23.81 -34.64 42.19
C GLU A 21 -24.27 -33.20 42.54
N GLU A 22 -24.31 -32.32 41.55
CA GLU A 22 -25.53 -32.07 40.75
C GLU A 22 -26.65 -31.52 41.65
N GLU A 23 -27.21 -30.35 41.44
CA GLU A 23 -27.67 -29.78 40.18
C GLU A 23 -28.35 -28.45 40.57
N LYS A 24 -28.37 -27.48 39.64
CA LYS A 24 -29.46 -26.49 39.46
C LYS A 24 -29.72 -25.51 40.62
N GLU A 25 -30.15 -24.27 40.42
CA GLU A 25 -30.48 -23.46 39.26
C GLU A 25 -30.63 -22.04 39.83
N LYS A 26 -30.37 -21.06 38.95
CA LYS A 26 -31.08 -19.78 38.85
C LYS A 26 -30.91 -18.70 39.94
N GLU A 27 -30.37 -17.61 39.42
CA GLU A 27 -30.89 -16.25 39.52
C GLU A 27 -30.91 -15.61 40.91
N THR A 28 -30.05 -14.61 41.13
CA THR A 28 -30.43 -13.21 40.86
C THR A 28 -29.32 -12.22 41.24
N SER A 29 -29.26 -11.18 40.40
CA SER A 29 -28.90 -9.79 40.74
C SER A 29 -27.52 -9.42 41.31
N GLU A 30 -26.77 -8.78 40.41
CA GLU A 30 -26.25 -7.41 40.56
C GLU A 30 -24.84 -7.16 41.13
N LYS A 31 -24.02 -6.66 40.18
CA LYS A 31 -23.14 -5.47 40.26
C LYS A 31 -21.76 -5.59 40.90
N LYS A 32 -20.77 -5.74 40.01
CA LYS A 32 -19.59 -4.85 39.76
C LYS A 32 -18.70 -5.62 38.76
N GLY A 33 -18.32 -5.16 37.58
CA GLY A 33 -18.20 -3.82 37.03
C GLY A 33 -16.87 -3.81 36.27
N GLU A 34 -16.87 -4.19 34.99
CA GLU A 34 -15.76 -3.90 34.09
C GLU A 34 -16.29 -3.52 32.70
N ILE A 35 -16.06 -2.26 32.38
CA ILE A 35 -16.48 -1.57 31.16
C ILE A 35 -15.63 -2.09 30.00
N ARG A 36 -16.23 -2.89 29.09
CA ARG A 36 -15.73 -3.07 27.73
C ARG A 36 -16.55 -2.20 26.79
N LYS A 37 -15.92 -1.14 26.28
CA LYS A 37 -16.50 -0.18 25.34
C LYS A 37 -17.02 -0.89 24.07
N PRO A 38 -18.20 -0.50 23.52
CA PRO A 38 -18.70 -1.04 22.27
C PRO A 38 -17.91 -0.42 21.11
N LYS A 39 -17.12 -1.23 20.41
CA LYS A 39 -16.43 -0.87 19.16
C LYS A 39 -17.26 -1.18 17.91
N GLU A 40 -18.46 -1.72 18.07
CA GLU A 40 -19.27 -2.24 16.96
C GLU A 40 -20.33 -1.25 16.43
N GLU A 41 -20.54 -0.11 17.10
CA GLU A 41 -21.47 0.92 16.61
C GLU A 41 -20.82 1.94 15.67
N GLU A 42 -19.51 2.23 15.80
CA GLU A 42 -18.79 3.14 14.88
C GLU A 42 -18.63 2.58 13.45
N ASP A 43 -18.64 1.26 13.28
CA ASP A 43 -18.55 0.64 11.95
C ASP A 43 -19.92 0.50 11.27
N LYS A 44 -21.03 0.55 12.02
CA LYS A 44 -22.39 0.49 11.47
C LYS A 44 -22.87 1.86 10.97
N GLU A 45 -22.49 2.96 11.61
CA GLU A 45 -22.80 4.33 11.12
C GLU A 45 -22.03 4.69 9.83
N LYS A 46 -20.91 4.01 9.52
CA LYS A 46 -20.19 4.19 8.25
C LYS A 46 -20.87 3.52 7.05
N GLU A 47 -21.77 2.56 7.27
CA GLU A 47 -22.46 1.84 6.19
C GLU A 47 -23.73 2.54 5.68
N GLU A 48 -24.30 3.51 6.42
CA GLU A 48 -25.61 4.11 6.10
C GLU A 48 -25.61 5.19 5.01
N LYS A 49 -24.44 5.67 4.59
CA LYS A 49 -24.30 6.33 3.28
C LYS A 49 -23.66 5.30 2.38
N ARG A 50 -24.38 4.76 1.38
CA ARG A 50 -23.72 4.09 0.25
C ARG A 50 -22.85 5.13 -0.47
N GLY A 51 -21.65 5.33 0.06
CA GLY A 51 -20.69 6.32 -0.40
C GLY A 51 -20.27 6.00 -1.82
N PHE A 52 -19.85 7.02 -2.54
CA PHE A 52 -19.27 6.87 -3.86
C PHE A 52 -18.15 5.81 -3.84
N LYS A 53 -18.26 4.78 -4.68
CA LYS A 53 -17.28 3.69 -4.80
C LYS A 53 -16.58 3.76 -6.14
N PHE A 54 -15.29 4.05 -6.10
CA PHE A 54 -14.38 4.01 -7.25
C PHE A 54 -13.03 3.52 -6.75
N ASN A 55 -12.43 2.59 -7.49
CA ASN A 55 -11.15 1.99 -7.15
C ASN A 55 -10.40 1.62 -8.43
N ILE A 56 -9.07 1.59 -8.35
CA ILE A 56 -8.18 1.06 -9.38
C ILE A 56 -7.26 0.08 -8.66
N ALA A 57 -7.22 -1.18 -9.08
CA ALA A 57 -6.40 -2.23 -8.48
C ALA A 57 -5.00 -2.27 -9.11
N ASP A 58 -4.19 -1.26 -8.82
CA ASP A 58 -2.82 -1.13 -9.33
C ASP A 58 -1.78 -1.99 -8.56
N GLY A 59 -2.20 -2.79 -7.58
CA GLY A 59 -1.33 -3.65 -6.79
C GLY A 59 -0.28 -2.93 -5.94
N GLY A 60 -0.39 -1.61 -5.74
CA GLY A 60 0.61 -0.81 -5.01
C GLY A 60 1.84 -0.44 -5.83
N PHE A 61 1.80 -0.62 -7.16
CA PHE A 61 2.89 -0.21 -8.05
C PHE A 61 2.91 1.30 -8.35
N THR A 62 1.90 2.06 -7.92
CA THR A 62 1.89 3.53 -7.99
C THR A 62 1.60 4.17 -6.63
N GLU A 63 1.82 5.48 -6.53
CA GLU A 63 1.51 6.26 -5.33
C GLU A 63 0.02 6.58 -5.16
N LEU A 64 -0.86 6.12 -6.07
CA LEU A 64 -2.28 6.50 -6.11
C LEU A 64 -3.00 6.21 -4.78
N HIS A 65 -2.81 5.02 -4.22
CA HIS A 65 -3.46 4.63 -2.97
C HIS A 65 -2.95 5.43 -1.77
N THR A 66 -1.66 5.73 -1.73
CA THR A 66 -1.05 6.60 -0.70
C THR A 66 -1.63 8.01 -0.78
N LEU A 67 -1.79 8.56 -1.99
CA LEU A 67 -2.44 9.86 -2.19
C LEU A 67 -3.89 9.83 -1.75
N TRP A 68 -4.67 8.81 -2.14
CA TRP A 68 -6.06 8.67 -1.69
C TRP A 68 -6.17 8.62 -0.17
N GLN A 69 -5.29 7.92 0.53
CA GLN A 69 -5.29 7.90 2.00
C GLN A 69 -4.99 9.28 2.59
N ASN A 70 -4.00 9.98 2.05
CA ASN A 70 -3.63 11.32 2.53
C ASN A 70 -4.74 12.35 2.26
N GLU A 71 -5.33 12.31 1.07
CA GLU A 71 -6.46 13.13 0.65
C GLU A 71 -7.71 12.85 1.51
N GLN A 72 -7.98 11.57 1.79
CA GLN A 72 -9.09 11.16 2.66
C GLN A 72 -8.93 11.71 4.08
N ARG A 73 -7.70 11.75 4.62
CA ARG A 73 -7.41 12.34 5.94
C ARG A 73 -7.57 13.86 5.94
N ALA A 74 -7.38 14.53 4.80
CA ALA A 74 -7.51 15.98 4.66
C ALA A 74 -8.96 16.44 4.41
N LEU A 75 -9.89 15.53 4.11
CA LEU A 75 -11.28 15.87 3.86
C LEU A 75 -11.95 16.48 5.10
N GLN A 76 -12.65 17.59 4.89
CA GLN A 76 -13.47 18.25 5.91
C GLN A 76 -14.96 18.04 5.58
N PRO A 77 -15.79 17.61 6.54
CA PRO A 77 -17.23 17.37 6.30
C PRO A 77 -18.00 18.57 5.74
N SER A 78 -17.55 19.79 6.05
CA SER A 78 -18.16 21.03 5.57
C SER A 78 -17.72 21.41 4.15
N ARG A 79 -16.69 20.78 3.59
CA ARG A 79 -16.06 21.11 2.30
C ARG A 79 -15.59 19.86 1.55
N GLU A 80 -16.44 18.84 1.46
CA GLU A 80 -16.08 17.53 0.90
C GLU A 80 -15.51 17.59 -0.54
N ASN A 81 -15.96 18.53 -1.37
CA ASN A 81 -15.46 18.64 -2.76
C ASN A 81 -14.24 19.58 -2.91
N ALA A 82 -13.81 20.28 -1.85
CA ALA A 82 -12.71 21.25 -1.92
C ALA A 82 -11.32 20.59 -1.87
N ILE A 83 -11.24 19.33 -1.45
CA ILE A 83 -10.01 18.53 -1.48
C ILE A 83 -10.17 17.48 -2.59
N TRP A 84 -9.14 17.34 -3.43
CA TRP A 84 -9.12 16.34 -4.49
C TRP A 84 -9.11 14.93 -3.88
N HIS A 85 -9.90 13.99 -4.41
CA HIS A 85 -9.95 12.60 -3.96
C HIS A 85 -10.46 11.66 -5.08
N ARG A 86 -10.79 10.40 -4.74
CA ARG A 86 -11.33 9.36 -5.65
C ARG A 86 -12.49 9.81 -6.53
N LYS A 87 -13.40 10.64 -5.99
CA LYS A 87 -14.56 11.15 -6.74
C LYS A 87 -14.11 12.06 -7.88
N HIS A 88 -13.13 12.93 -7.63
CA HIS A 88 -12.56 13.81 -8.65
C HIS A 88 -11.78 13.03 -9.70
N ASP A 89 -11.05 11.97 -9.31
CA ASP A 89 -10.34 11.11 -10.26
C ASP A 89 -11.31 10.42 -11.23
N TYR A 90 -12.41 9.87 -10.74
CA TYR A 90 -13.45 9.28 -11.59
C TYR A 90 -14.00 10.29 -12.60
N TRP A 91 -14.37 11.48 -12.13
CA TRP A 91 -14.94 12.51 -13.01
C TRP A 91 -13.89 13.06 -13.98
N LEU A 92 -12.62 13.17 -13.58
CA LEU A 92 -11.52 13.51 -14.48
C LEU A 92 -11.39 12.48 -15.60
N LEU A 93 -11.37 11.18 -15.26
CA LEU A 93 -11.27 10.10 -16.25
C LEU A 93 -12.49 10.07 -17.17
N ALA A 94 -13.70 10.19 -16.63
CA ALA A 94 -14.92 10.25 -17.42
C ALA A 94 -14.91 11.46 -18.38
N GLY A 95 -14.41 12.61 -17.92
CA GLY A 95 -14.26 13.80 -18.75
C GLY A 95 -13.28 13.60 -19.90
N ILE A 96 -12.14 12.96 -19.63
CA ILE A 96 -11.13 12.62 -20.65
C ILE A 96 -11.69 11.64 -21.67
N VAL A 97 -12.44 10.62 -21.25
CA VAL A 97 -13.10 9.67 -22.16
C VAL A 97 -14.11 10.40 -23.05
N ARG A 98 -14.88 11.34 -22.49
CA ARG A 98 -15.94 12.06 -23.22
C ARG A 98 -15.42 13.12 -24.20
N HIS A 99 -14.42 13.89 -23.78
CA HIS A 99 -13.94 15.09 -24.48
C HIS A 99 -12.61 14.89 -25.20
N GLY A 100 -11.82 13.89 -24.80
CA GLY A 100 -10.51 13.57 -25.36
C GLY A 100 -9.33 13.96 -24.47
N TYR A 101 -8.19 13.33 -24.73
CA TYR A 101 -6.95 13.56 -23.99
C TYR A 101 -6.43 14.99 -24.16
N GLY A 102 -6.02 15.62 -23.05
CA GLY A 102 -5.46 16.97 -23.05
C GLY A 102 -6.47 18.11 -23.26
N ARG A 103 -7.76 17.80 -23.46
CA ARG A 103 -8.85 18.77 -23.69
C ARG A 103 -9.35 19.38 -22.36
N TRP A 104 -8.41 19.88 -21.55
CA TRP A 104 -8.70 20.33 -20.18
C TRP A 104 -9.75 21.44 -20.11
N GLN A 105 -9.73 22.38 -21.05
CA GLN A 105 -10.67 23.49 -21.07
C GLN A 105 -12.11 23.00 -21.33
N ASP A 106 -12.29 22.08 -22.28
CA ASP A 106 -13.61 21.53 -22.59
C ASP A 106 -14.19 20.77 -21.39
N ILE A 107 -13.36 19.95 -20.72
CA ILE A 107 -13.77 19.22 -19.52
C ILE A 107 -14.12 20.20 -18.39
N GLN A 108 -13.32 21.24 -18.19
CA GLN A 108 -13.55 22.22 -17.12
C GLN A 108 -14.81 23.08 -17.34
N ASN A 109 -15.16 23.34 -18.60
CA ASN A 109 -16.32 24.14 -18.98
C ASN A 109 -17.63 23.34 -18.98
N ASP A 110 -17.56 22.01 -18.99
CA ASP A 110 -18.74 21.14 -18.93
C ASP A 110 -19.25 21.02 -17.48
N ILE A 111 -20.49 21.47 -17.28
CA ILE A 111 -21.18 21.50 -15.98
C ILE A 111 -21.24 20.10 -15.35
N SER A 112 -21.33 19.05 -16.18
CA SER A 112 -21.37 17.65 -15.71
C SER A 112 -20.09 17.24 -14.98
N TYR A 113 -18.97 17.88 -15.31
CA TYR A 113 -17.64 17.62 -14.74
C TYR A 113 -17.16 18.72 -13.80
N ALA A 114 -18.03 19.69 -13.45
CA ALA A 114 -17.68 20.87 -12.67
C ALA A 114 -16.97 20.57 -11.33
N ILE A 115 -17.18 19.37 -10.78
CA ILE A 115 -16.50 18.91 -9.56
C ILE A 115 -14.96 18.99 -9.64
N ILE A 116 -14.36 18.80 -10.81
CA ILE A 116 -12.89 18.89 -10.95
C ILE A 116 -12.38 20.32 -10.76
N ASN A 117 -13.27 21.31 -10.79
CA ASN A 117 -12.96 22.72 -10.57
C ASN A 117 -12.99 23.09 -9.09
N GLU A 118 -13.71 22.33 -8.26
CA GLU A 118 -13.97 22.65 -6.85
C GLU A 118 -12.69 22.84 -6.02
N PRO A 119 -11.64 21.99 -6.16
CA PRO A 119 -10.41 22.16 -5.36
C PRO A 119 -9.63 23.44 -5.66
N PHE A 120 -9.90 24.10 -6.79
CA PHE A 120 -9.17 25.28 -7.23
C PHE A 120 -9.91 26.58 -6.94
N LYS A 121 -11.13 26.56 -6.41
CA LYS A 121 -11.93 27.79 -6.18
C LYS A 121 -11.20 28.82 -5.31
N GLY A 122 -10.37 28.40 -4.35
CA GLY A 122 -9.57 29.30 -3.52
C GLY A 122 -8.41 30.01 -4.24
N ASP A 123 -7.99 29.49 -5.39
CA ASP A 123 -6.93 30.07 -6.22
C ASP A 123 -7.48 30.99 -7.33
N MET A 124 -8.81 31.10 -7.44
CA MET A 124 -9.49 31.92 -8.42
C MET A 124 -9.11 33.40 -8.21
N GLY A 125 -8.47 34.01 -9.22
CA GLY A 125 -7.94 35.37 -9.16
C GLY A 125 -6.42 35.47 -9.15
N LYS A 126 -5.69 34.35 -8.99
CA LYS A 126 -4.24 34.31 -9.22
C LYS A 126 -3.96 34.43 -10.73
N GLY A 127 -2.97 35.25 -11.12
CA GLY A 127 -2.63 35.48 -12.53
C GLY A 127 -2.23 34.22 -13.32
N ASN A 128 -1.76 33.17 -12.63
CA ASN A 128 -1.40 31.87 -13.18
C ASN A 128 -2.40 30.74 -12.85
N TYR A 129 -3.64 31.09 -12.44
CA TYR A 129 -4.66 30.14 -12.01
C TYR A 129 -4.88 28.99 -13.00
N LEU A 130 -5.04 29.30 -14.29
CA LEU A 130 -5.31 28.30 -15.32
C LEU A 130 -4.11 27.36 -15.54
N GLU A 131 -2.88 27.88 -15.43
CA GLU A 131 -1.67 27.07 -15.56
C GLU A 131 -1.51 26.11 -14.39
N ILE A 132 -1.69 26.58 -13.15
CA ILE A 132 -1.64 25.74 -11.94
C ILE A 132 -2.62 24.59 -12.06
N LYS A 133 -3.87 24.90 -12.44
CA LYS A 133 -4.94 23.93 -12.58
C LYS A 133 -4.64 22.90 -13.67
N ASN A 134 -4.27 23.34 -14.88
CA ASN A 134 -3.95 22.44 -15.99
C ASN A 134 -2.74 21.55 -15.68
N LYS A 135 -1.72 22.10 -15.00
CA LYS A 135 -0.54 21.34 -14.57
C LYS A 135 -0.89 20.28 -13.54
N PHE A 136 -1.79 20.58 -12.61
CA PHE A 136 -2.31 19.59 -11.66
C PHE A 136 -3.06 18.48 -12.40
N LEU A 137 -4.03 18.82 -13.25
CA LEU A 137 -4.84 17.84 -13.99
C LEU A 137 -3.98 16.91 -14.84
N ALA A 138 -2.99 17.46 -15.55
CA ALA A 138 -2.07 16.66 -16.36
C ALA A 138 -1.23 15.70 -15.50
N ARG A 139 -0.71 16.16 -14.35
CA ARG A 139 0.05 15.31 -13.42
C ARG A 139 -0.82 14.22 -12.81
N ARG A 140 -2.04 14.56 -12.38
CA ARG A 140 -2.97 13.61 -11.79
C ARG A 140 -3.42 12.57 -12.82
N PHE A 141 -3.72 13.00 -14.04
CA PHE A 141 -4.05 12.06 -15.12
C PHE A 141 -2.89 11.11 -15.42
N LYS A 142 -1.65 11.59 -15.49
CA LYS A 142 -0.48 10.72 -15.74
C LYS A 142 -0.37 9.61 -14.71
N LEU A 143 -0.64 9.91 -13.43
CA LEU A 143 -0.68 8.89 -12.37
C LEU A 143 -1.83 7.89 -12.57
N LEU A 144 -3.04 8.37 -12.87
CA LEU A 144 -4.20 7.52 -13.11
C LEU A 144 -4.02 6.62 -14.34
N GLU A 145 -3.45 7.16 -15.41
CA GLU A 145 -3.12 6.42 -16.62
C GLU A 145 -2.14 5.28 -16.31
N GLN A 146 -1.08 5.56 -15.55
CA GLN A 146 -0.14 4.54 -15.09
C GLN A 146 -0.84 3.46 -14.26
N ALA A 147 -1.66 3.86 -13.28
CA ALA A 147 -2.38 2.93 -12.42
C ALA A 147 -3.35 2.02 -13.21
N LEU A 148 -4.08 2.58 -14.19
CA LEU A 148 -4.98 1.83 -15.08
C LEU A 148 -4.21 0.86 -15.99
N VAL A 149 -3.06 1.29 -16.53
CA VAL A 149 -2.21 0.41 -17.35
C VAL A 149 -1.72 -0.78 -16.53
N ILE A 150 -1.33 -0.55 -15.28
CA ILE A 150 -0.91 -1.60 -14.35
C ILE A 150 -2.07 -2.53 -13.98
N GLU A 151 -3.22 -1.99 -13.59
CA GLU A 151 -4.42 -2.78 -13.30
C GLU A 151 -4.76 -3.71 -14.47
N GLU A 152 -4.72 -3.20 -15.70
CA GLU A 152 -4.95 -4.00 -16.91
C GLU A 152 -3.84 -5.04 -17.14
N GLN A 153 -2.57 -4.74 -16.83
CA GLN A 153 -1.49 -5.73 -16.92
C GLN A 153 -1.67 -6.86 -15.89
N LEU A 154 -2.02 -6.52 -14.65
CA LEU A 154 -2.28 -7.50 -13.58
C LEU A 154 -3.47 -8.38 -13.96
N ARG A 155 -4.55 -7.79 -14.47
CA ARG A 155 -5.72 -8.52 -14.97
C ARG A 155 -5.36 -9.47 -16.11
N ARG A 156 -4.54 -9.02 -17.08
CA ARG A 156 -4.06 -9.88 -18.19
C ARG A 156 -3.16 -11.01 -17.72
N ALA A 157 -2.24 -10.73 -16.79
CA ALA A 157 -1.37 -11.75 -16.23
C ALA A 157 -2.17 -12.85 -15.53
N ALA A 158 -3.17 -12.46 -14.73
CA ALA A 158 -4.09 -13.40 -14.10
C ALA A 158 -4.91 -14.18 -15.15
N TYR A 159 -5.48 -13.51 -16.14
CA TYR A 159 -6.29 -14.15 -17.18
C TYR A 159 -5.50 -15.18 -18.01
N LEU A 160 -4.22 -14.90 -18.28
CA LEU A 160 -3.33 -15.77 -19.04
C LEU A 160 -2.60 -16.81 -18.15
N ASN A 161 -2.86 -16.82 -16.83
CA ASN A 161 -2.13 -17.61 -15.84
C ASN A 161 -0.60 -17.48 -16.01
N LEU A 162 -0.11 -16.25 -16.21
CA LEU A 162 1.32 -16.01 -16.33
C LEU A 162 1.98 -16.28 -14.99
N THR A 163 2.81 -17.31 -14.96
CA THR A 163 3.71 -17.61 -13.84
C THR A 163 5.05 -16.93 -14.07
N GLN A 164 5.66 -16.43 -13.00
CA GLN A 164 7.04 -15.95 -13.07
C GLN A 164 7.98 -17.14 -13.28
N ASP A 165 8.89 -17.03 -14.24
CA ASP A 165 9.98 -17.99 -14.41
C ASP A 165 11.05 -17.71 -13.33
N PRO A 166 11.31 -18.65 -12.40
CA PRO A 166 12.32 -18.46 -11.35
C PRO A 166 13.72 -18.20 -11.90
N ASN A 167 14.01 -18.64 -13.14
CA ASN A 167 15.30 -18.43 -13.79
C ASN A 167 15.36 -17.12 -14.59
N HIS A 168 14.31 -16.30 -14.56
CA HIS A 168 14.30 -15.02 -15.25
C HIS A 168 15.35 -14.06 -14.62
N PRO A 169 16.17 -13.36 -15.42
CA PRO A 169 17.22 -12.48 -14.88
C PRO A 169 16.75 -11.43 -13.87
N SER A 170 15.52 -10.92 -14.02
CA SER A 170 14.93 -9.99 -13.03
C SER A 170 14.63 -10.64 -11.67
N MET A 171 14.45 -11.96 -11.61
CA MET A 171 14.28 -12.69 -10.36
C MET A 171 15.60 -12.81 -9.60
N ALA A 172 16.72 -12.99 -10.32
CA ALA A 172 18.05 -13.01 -9.70
C ALA A 172 18.35 -11.69 -8.97
N LEU A 173 18.01 -10.55 -9.58
CA LEU A 173 18.15 -9.25 -8.92
C LEU A 173 17.28 -9.13 -7.66
N ASN A 174 16.04 -9.63 -7.71
CA ASN A 174 15.13 -9.63 -6.56
C ASN A 174 15.66 -10.49 -5.40
N THR A 175 16.19 -11.69 -5.70
CA THR A 175 16.83 -12.55 -4.70
C THR A 175 18.04 -11.87 -4.08
N ARG A 176 18.91 -11.26 -4.90
CA ARG A 176 20.09 -10.53 -4.41
C ARG A 176 19.72 -9.34 -3.54
N PHE A 177 18.63 -8.64 -3.87
CA PHE A 177 18.11 -7.57 -3.03
C PHE A 177 17.73 -8.07 -1.63
N ALA A 178 17.00 -9.19 -1.55
CA ALA A 178 16.64 -9.81 -0.27
C ALA A 178 17.88 -10.30 0.52
N GLU A 179 18.89 -10.83 -0.17
CA GLU A 179 20.17 -11.22 0.47
C GLU A 179 20.91 -10.01 1.04
N VAL A 180 20.94 -8.89 0.31
CA VAL A 180 21.54 -7.64 0.78
C VAL A 180 20.81 -7.10 2.01
N GLU A 181 19.47 -7.12 2.03
CA GLU A 181 18.69 -6.71 3.21
C GLU A 181 19.04 -7.56 4.43
N CYS A 182 19.10 -8.88 4.26
CA CYS A 182 19.47 -9.81 5.34
C CYS A 182 20.90 -9.57 5.86
N LEU A 183 21.88 -9.38 4.97
CA LEU A 183 23.26 -9.09 5.35
C LEU A 183 23.38 -7.72 6.03
N ALA A 184 22.62 -6.72 5.58
CA ALA A 184 22.62 -5.39 6.18
C ALA A 184 22.06 -5.43 7.62
N GLU A 185 20.99 -6.19 7.86
CA GLU A 185 20.47 -6.44 9.20
C GLU A 185 21.51 -7.14 10.10
N SER A 186 22.14 -8.20 9.60
CA SER A 186 23.21 -8.91 10.34
C SER A 186 24.40 -7.99 10.67
N HIS A 187 24.82 -7.16 9.71
CA HIS A 187 25.87 -6.17 9.88
C HIS A 187 25.54 -5.18 11.02
N GLN A 188 24.29 -4.73 11.13
CA GLN A 188 23.88 -3.80 12.19
C GLN A 188 24.07 -4.39 13.60
N HIS A 189 23.84 -5.69 13.76
CA HIS A 189 24.06 -6.40 15.02
C HIS A 189 25.56 -6.62 15.30
N LEU A 190 26.28 -7.18 14.32
CA LEU A 190 27.71 -7.49 14.45
C LEU A 190 28.58 -6.25 14.67
N SER A 191 28.20 -5.11 14.08
CA SER A 191 28.91 -3.84 14.26
C SER A 191 28.91 -3.40 15.72
N LYS A 192 27.78 -3.53 16.42
CA LYS A 192 27.67 -3.17 17.85
C LYS A 192 28.55 -4.06 18.73
N GLU A 193 28.56 -5.37 18.47
CA GLU A 193 29.38 -6.32 19.21
C GLU A 193 30.88 -6.12 18.93
N SER A 194 31.25 -5.86 17.68
CA SER A 194 32.63 -5.54 17.29
C SER A 194 33.14 -4.29 18.03
N LEU A 195 32.34 -3.22 18.07
CA LEU A 195 32.66 -1.98 18.80
C LEU A 195 32.81 -2.21 20.32
N ALA A 196 32.12 -3.21 20.88
CA ALA A 196 32.30 -3.63 22.27
C ALA A 196 33.60 -4.45 22.50
N GLY A 197 34.45 -4.61 21.48
CA GLY A 197 35.73 -5.29 21.56
C GLY A 197 35.70 -6.79 21.23
N ASN A 198 34.57 -7.31 20.71
CA ASN A 198 34.46 -8.71 20.32
C ASN A 198 35.26 -9.00 19.04
N LYS A 199 36.47 -9.57 19.21
CA LYS A 199 37.38 -9.90 18.10
C LYS A 199 36.77 -10.87 17.06
N PRO A 200 36.11 -11.98 17.45
CA PRO A 200 35.34 -12.80 16.52
C PRO A 200 34.30 -12.02 15.71
N ALA A 201 33.50 -11.17 16.36
CA ALA A 201 32.49 -10.36 15.66
C ALA A 201 33.15 -9.41 14.64
N ASN A 202 34.31 -8.84 14.97
CA ASN A 202 35.06 -7.98 14.05
C ASN A 202 35.54 -8.74 12.79
N ALA A 203 36.04 -9.97 12.96
CA ALA A 203 36.46 -10.80 11.83
C ALA A 203 35.28 -11.17 10.91
N VAL A 204 34.12 -11.50 11.51
CA VAL A 204 32.89 -11.78 10.76
C VAL A 204 32.38 -10.52 10.06
N LEU A 205 32.46 -9.35 10.69
CA LEU A 205 32.04 -8.07 10.12
C LEU A 205 32.79 -7.76 8.80
N HIS A 206 34.11 -7.96 8.77
CA HIS A 206 34.89 -7.81 7.54
C HIS A 206 34.45 -8.78 6.44
N LYS A 207 34.09 -10.02 6.80
CA LYS A 207 33.56 -10.99 5.83
C LYS A 207 32.19 -10.57 5.29
N VAL A 208 31.31 -10.07 6.14
CA VAL A 208 30.00 -9.53 5.74
C VAL A 208 30.16 -8.34 4.81
N LEU A 209 31.09 -7.41 5.09
CA LEU A 209 31.38 -6.27 4.24
C LEU A 209 31.86 -6.68 2.85
N ASN A 210 32.77 -7.66 2.77
CA ASN A 210 33.23 -8.18 1.48
C ASN A 210 32.08 -8.85 0.71
N GLN A 211 31.22 -9.62 1.38
CA GLN A 211 30.05 -10.23 0.75
C GLN A 211 29.05 -9.18 0.23
N LEU A 212 28.84 -8.09 0.99
CA LEU A 212 28.03 -6.96 0.54
C LEU A 212 28.64 -6.29 -0.70
N GLU A 213 29.95 -6.10 -0.75
CA GLU A 213 30.64 -5.53 -1.91
C GLU A 213 30.48 -6.40 -3.16
N GLU A 214 30.68 -7.72 -3.02
CA GLU A 214 30.47 -8.69 -4.10
C GLU A 214 29.03 -8.66 -4.61
N LEU A 215 28.04 -8.73 -3.70
CA LEU A 215 26.61 -8.68 -4.06
C LEU A 215 26.23 -7.37 -4.75
N LEU A 216 26.74 -6.23 -4.29
CA LEU A 216 26.48 -4.92 -4.90
C LEU A 216 27.08 -4.82 -6.31
N SER A 217 28.28 -5.37 -6.52
CA SER A 217 28.91 -5.47 -7.84
C SER A 217 28.05 -6.31 -8.80
N ASP A 218 27.54 -7.42 -8.29
CA ASP A 218 26.68 -8.36 -9.00
C ASP A 218 25.31 -7.76 -9.36
N MET A 219 24.66 -7.07 -8.41
CA MET A 219 23.42 -6.33 -8.64
C MET A 219 23.61 -5.20 -9.67
N LYS A 220 24.75 -4.50 -9.65
CA LYS A 220 25.07 -3.47 -10.66
C LYS A 220 25.14 -4.07 -12.07
N ALA A 221 25.73 -5.26 -12.21
CA ALA A 221 25.76 -5.96 -13.48
C ALA A 221 24.35 -6.37 -13.93
N ASP A 222 23.49 -6.83 -13.02
CA ASP A 222 22.11 -7.19 -13.32
C ASP A 222 21.28 -5.99 -13.76
N VAL A 223 21.37 -4.85 -13.04
CA VAL A 223 20.69 -3.60 -13.41
C VAL A 223 21.09 -3.14 -14.81
N SER A 224 22.36 -3.30 -15.16
CA SER A 224 22.86 -2.92 -16.49
C SER A 224 22.27 -3.79 -17.62
N ARG A 225 21.95 -5.06 -17.32
CA ARG A 225 21.34 -6.02 -18.26
C ARG A 225 19.80 -5.95 -18.29
N LEU A 226 19.21 -5.43 -17.22
CA LEU A 226 17.77 -5.43 -16.98
C LEU A 226 16.93 -4.85 -18.13
N PRO A 227 17.31 -3.71 -18.76
CA PRO A 227 16.56 -3.15 -19.90
C PRO A 227 16.45 -4.12 -21.07
N ALA A 228 17.54 -4.83 -21.41
CA ALA A 228 17.57 -5.78 -22.52
C ALA A 228 16.77 -7.06 -22.22
N THR A 229 16.71 -7.46 -20.95
CA THR A 229 15.93 -8.62 -20.52
C THR A 229 14.43 -8.33 -20.38
N LEU A 230 14.07 -7.09 -20.01
CA LEU A 230 12.67 -6.66 -19.87
C LEU A 230 12.04 -6.17 -21.18
N SER A 231 12.83 -5.70 -22.15
CA SER A 231 12.36 -5.28 -23.47
C SER A 231 11.96 -6.44 -24.38
N ARG A 232 11.19 -7.40 -23.85
CA ARG A 232 10.69 -8.56 -24.60
C ARG A 232 9.37 -8.31 -25.33
N VAL A 233 8.78 -7.12 -25.21
CA VAL A 233 7.57 -6.78 -25.95
C VAL A 233 7.98 -6.01 -27.21
N PRO A 234 7.92 -6.64 -28.40
CA PRO A 234 8.13 -5.90 -29.64
C PRO A 234 7.15 -4.72 -29.71
N PRO A 235 7.51 -3.61 -30.39
CA PRO A 235 6.61 -2.48 -30.60
C PRO A 235 5.22 -2.96 -31.06
N VAL A 236 4.16 -2.25 -30.67
CA VAL A 236 2.78 -2.62 -31.04
C VAL A 236 2.65 -2.84 -32.56
N ALA A 237 3.34 -2.01 -33.35
CA ALA A 237 3.48 -2.16 -34.80
C ALA A 237 4.00 -3.54 -35.23
N ALA A 238 5.10 -4.00 -34.61
CA ALA A 238 5.68 -5.30 -34.90
C ALA A 238 4.76 -6.45 -34.47
N ARG A 239 4.11 -6.33 -33.30
CA ARG A 239 3.19 -7.37 -32.80
C ARG A 239 1.91 -7.49 -33.63
N LEU A 240 1.40 -6.37 -34.13
CA LEU A 240 0.21 -6.34 -34.99
C LEU A 240 0.54 -6.60 -36.47
N GLN A 241 1.84 -6.69 -36.83
CA GLN A 241 2.31 -6.72 -38.22
C GLN A 241 1.70 -5.57 -39.05
N MET A 242 1.64 -4.39 -38.46
CA MET A 242 1.03 -3.19 -39.03
C MET A 242 1.93 -1.98 -38.84
N SER A 243 1.94 -1.06 -39.80
CA SER A 243 2.58 0.24 -39.61
C SER A 243 1.80 1.09 -38.59
N GLU A 244 2.48 2.01 -37.90
CA GLU A 244 1.83 2.95 -36.97
C GLU A 244 0.69 3.73 -37.65
N ARG A 245 0.91 4.13 -38.90
CA ARG A 245 -0.12 4.79 -39.73
C ARG A 245 -1.37 3.93 -39.91
N SER A 246 -1.19 2.63 -40.14
CA SER A 246 -2.32 1.69 -40.29
C SER A 246 -3.07 1.49 -38.97
N ILE A 247 -2.35 1.42 -37.85
CA ILE A 247 -2.94 1.34 -36.51
C ILE A 247 -3.78 2.59 -36.23
N LEU A 248 -3.21 3.78 -36.42
CA LEU A 248 -3.91 5.06 -36.21
C LEU A 248 -5.14 5.19 -37.12
N SER A 249 -5.03 4.80 -38.39
CA SER A 249 -6.14 4.83 -39.34
C SER A 249 -7.31 3.95 -38.89
N ARG A 250 -7.04 2.75 -38.35
CA ARG A 250 -8.09 1.86 -37.81
C ARG A 250 -8.71 2.40 -36.52
N LEU A 251 -7.91 3.02 -35.66
CA LEU A 251 -8.42 3.62 -34.42
C LEU A 251 -9.28 4.85 -34.68
N ALA A 252 -8.97 5.63 -35.72
CA ALA A 252 -9.73 6.82 -36.10
C ALA A 252 -11.05 6.53 -36.83
N THR A 253 -11.28 5.29 -37.29
CA THR A 253 -12.48 4.89 -38.07
C THR A 253 -13.48 4.06 -37.27
N ARG A 254 -13.52 4.22 -35.95
CA ARG A 254 -14.58 3.66 -35.10
C ARG A 254 -15.81 4.54 -35.03
#